data_AF-A0A7R8ZZ44-F1
#
_entry.id   AF-A0A7R8ZZ44-F1
#
_cell.length_a   1.000
_cell.length_b   1.000
_cell.length_c   1.000
_cell.angle_alpha   90.00
_cell.angle_beta   90.00
_cell.angle_gamma   90.00
#
_symmetry.space_group_name_H-M   'P 1'
#
loop_
_entity.id
_entity.type
_entity.pdbx_description
1 polymer ?
#
loop_
_entity_poly.entity_id
_entity_poly.type
_entity_poly.pdbx_seq_one_letter_code
_entity_poly.pdbx_strand_id
1 'polypeptide(L)' 'GPNKIELLAPIGEDGPISKFLAKKGPGIHHIAYAVTDILSEMKRMSEEGFILLNPEPKKGADNKL' A
#
# COMPACT_ATOMS: atom_id res chain seq x y z
N GLY A 1 -9.65 -16.46 -6.11
CA GLY A 1 -10.86 -15.92 -5.44
C GLY A 1 -10.94 -14.42 -5.70
N PRO A 2 -11.88 -13.69 -5.08
CA PRO A 2 -11.97 -12.23 -5.24
C PRO A 2 -10.74 -11.50 -4.64
N ASN A 3 -10.03 -12.18 -3.73
CA ASN A 3 -8.83 -11.66 -3.07
C ASN A 3 -7.54 -12.21 -3.73
N LYS A 4 -6.46 -11.44 -3.62
CA LYS A 4 -5.12 -11.79 -4.12
C LYS A 4 -4.11 -11.76 -2.97
N ILE A 5 -3.16 -12.69 -2.99
CA ILE A 5 -1.92 -12.59 -2.22
C ILE A 5 -0.85 -12.03 -3.17
N GLU A 6 -0.29 -10.89 -2.81
CA GLU A 6 0.81 -10.27 -3.55
C GLU A 6 2.13 -10.58 -2.85
N LEU A 7 3.05 -11.24 -3.58
CA LEU A 7 4.40 -11.50 -3.10
C LEU A 7 5.31 -10.38 -3.58
N LEU A 8 5.95 -9.70 -2.63
CA LEU A 8 6.85 -8.58 -2.91
C LEU A 8 8.29 -9.02 -2.65
N ALA A 9 9.12 -8.88 -3.68
CA ALA A 9 10.56 -9.06 -3.59
C ALA A 9 11.25 -7.71 -3.86
N PRO A 10 12.31 -7.38 -3.11
CA PRO A 10 13.05 -6.15 -3.33
C PRO A 10 13.81 -6.19 -4.66
N ILE A 11 13.88 -5.04 -5.34
CA ILE A 11 14.80 -4.82 -6.46
C ILE A 11 15.95 -3.98 -5.91
N GLY A 12 17.05 -4.65 -5.52
CA GLY A 12 18.21 -4.02 -4.89
C GLY A 12 18.07 -3.78 -3.38
N GLU A 13 19.04 -3.09 -2.79
CA GLU A 13 19.18 -3.00 -1.32
C GLU A 13 18.52 -1.75 -0.70
N ASP A 14 18.24 -0.72 -1.50
CA ASP A 14 17.79 0.59 -0.97
C ASP A 14 16.27 0.83 -0.98
N GLY A 15 15.50 -0.14 -1.47
CA GLY A 15 14.06 -0.05 -1.63
C GLY A 15 13.24 -0.18 -0.33
N PRO A 16 11.96 0.23 -0.33
CA PRO A 16 11.08 0.11 0.84
C PRO A 16 10.94 -1.34 1.32
N ILE A 17 10.89 -2.31 0.41
CA ILE A 17 10.81 -3.74 0.74
C ILE A 17 12.10 -4.23 1.39
N SER A 18 13.27 -3.83 0.89
CA SER A 18 14.58 -4.18 1.47
C SER A 18 14.68 -3.66 2.90
N LYS A 19 14.29 -2.41 3.13
CA LYS A 19 14.27 -1.78 4.47
C LYS A 19 13.26 -2.45 5.41
N PHE A 20 12.09 -2.85 4.91
CA PHE A 20 11.10 -3.59 5.69
C PHE A 20 11.66 -4.93 6.15
N LEU A 21 12.23 -5.73 5.23
CA LEU A 21 12.81 -7.04 5.54
C LEU A 21 13.95 -6.93 6.54
N ALA A 22 14.85 -5.94 6.40
CA ALA A 22 15.93 -5.71 7.35
C ALA A 22 15.43 -5.37 8.77
N LYS A 23 14.32 -4.63 8.88
CA LYS A 23 13.77 -4.18 10.16
C LYS A 23 12.83 -5.20 10.82
N LYS A 24 12.08 -5.97 10.03
CA LYS A 24 10.95 -6.78 10.50
C LYS A 24 11.01 -8.25 10.11
N GLY A 25 11.89 -8.64 9.19
CA GLY A 25 11.89 -9.97 8.58
C GLY A 25 10.73 -10.17 7.58
N PRO A 26 10.63 -11.36 6.97
CA PRO A 26 9.53 -11.70 6.08
C PRO A 26 8.18 -11.78 6.82
N GLY A 27 7.11 -11.29 6.19
CA GLY A 27 5.78 -11.28 6.78
C GLY A 27 4.79 -10.41 6.02
N ILE A 28 3.65 -10.11 6.65
CA ILE A 28 2.62 -9.23 6.08
C ILE A 28 3.14 -7.79 6.10
N HIS A 29 3.33 -7.20 4.92
CA HIS A 29 3.78 -5.81 4.77
C HIS A 29 2.61 -4.82 4.85
N HIS A 30 1.51 -5.09 4.14
CA HIS A 30 0.32 -4.26 4.15
C HIS A 30 -0.91 -5.08 3.72
N ILE A 31 -2.09 -4.50 3.93
CA ILE A 31 -3.37 -5.00 3.44
C ILE A 31 -3.97 -3.91 2.55
N ALA A 32 -4.41 -4.27 1.35
CA ALA A 32 -5.05 -3.35 0.42
C ALA A 32 -6.55 -3.65 0.33
N TYR A 33 -7.38 -2.61 0.41
CA TYR A 33 -8.83 -2.70 0.22
C TYR A 33 -9.21 -2.04 -1.10
N ALA A 34 -10.01 -2.73 -1.90
CA ALA A 34 -10.60 -2.15 -3.10
C ALA A 34 -11.79 -1.26 -2.71
N VAL A 35 -11.78 -0.03 -3.19
CA VAL A 35 -12.85 0.95 -2.98
C VAL A 35 -13.37 1.45 -4.31
N THR A 36 -14.61 1.96 -4.32
CA THR A 36 -15.25 2.45 -5.54
C THR A 36 -14.65 3.76 -6.03
N ASP A 37 -14.24 4.64 -5.11
CA ASP A 37 -13.58 5.92 -5.41
C ASP A 37 -12.53 6.23 -4.34
N ILE A 38 -11.25 6.21 -4.75
CA ILE A 38 -10.12 6.44 -3.87
C ILE A 38 -10.05 7.88 -3.35
N LEU A 39 -10.49 8.87 -4.13
CA LEU A 39 -10.42 10.28 -3.72
C LEU A 39 -11.43 10.57 -2.60
N SER A 40 -12.65 10.05 -2.76
CA SER A 40 -13.69 10.13 -1.73
C SER A 40 -13.24 9.44 -0.44
N GLU A 41 -12.62 8.26 -0.56
CA GLU A 41 -12.17 7.50 0.61
C GLU A 41 -10.98 8.15 1.32
N MET A 42 -10.00 8.67 0.58
CA MET A 42 -8.89 9.44 1.17
C MET A 42 -9.40 10.66 1.95
N LYS A 43 -10.39 11.37 1.43
CA LYS A 43 -11.02 12.50 2.11
C LYS A 43 -11.66 12.06 3.43
N ARG A 44 -12.49 11.01 3.40
CA ARG A 44 -13.15 10.44 4.59
C ARG A 44 -12.13 10.04 5.67
N MET A 45 -11.08 9.31 5.28
CA MET A 45 -10.02 8.89 6.22
C MET A 45 -9.28 10.08 6.83
N SER A 46 -8.98 11.11 6.03
CA SER A 46 -8.36 12.34 6.52
C SER A 46 -9.25 13.06 7.54
N GLU A 47 -10.55 13.18 7.26
CA GLU A 47 -11.55 13.77 8.17
C GLU A 47 -11.69 12.97 9.48
N GLU A 48 -11.47 11.65 9.43
CA GLU A 48 -11.42 10.77 10.61
C GLU A 48 -10.07 10.81 11.36
N GLY A 49 -9.11 11.62 10.91
CA GLY A 49 -7.83 11.82 11.58
C GLY A 49 -6.73 10.82 11.21
N PHE A 50 -6.91 10.02 10.16
CA PHE A 50 -5.84 9.16 9.65
C PHE A 50 -4.77 9.98 8.94
N ILE A 51 -3.50 9.55 9.09
CA ILE A 51 -2.38 10.15 8.37
C ILE A 51 -2.27 9.49 6.99
N LEU A 52 -2.52 10.26 5.94
CA LEU A 52 -2.26 9.85 4.57
C LEU A 52 -0.76 9.96 4.26
N LEU A 53 -0.15 8.85 3.83
CA LEU A 53 1.27 8.84 3.45
C LEU A 53 1.55 9.61 2.15
N ASN A 54 0.56 9.69 1.27
CA ASN A 54 0.62 10.49 0.05
C ASN A 54 -0.61 11.42 0.03
N PRO A 55 -0.45 12.70 -0.37
CA PRO A 55 -1.58 13.63 -0.50
C PRO A 55 -2.49 13.29 -1.69
N GLU A 56 -1.99 12.55 -2.67
CA GLU A 56 -2.70 12.11 -3.87
C GLU A 56 -2.47 10.60 -4.12
N PRO A 57 -3.45 9.89 -4.72
CA PRO A 57 -3.29 8.48 -5.08
C PRO A 57 -2.17 8.30 -6.10
N LYS A 58 -1.47 7.16 -6.02
CA LYS A 58 -0.38 6.81 -6.93
C LYS A 58 -0.74 5.55 -7.67
N LYS A 59 -0.30 5.45 -8.92
CA LYS A 59 -0.48 4.23 -9.71
C LYS A 59 0.14 3.03 -8.98
N GLY A 60 -0.70 2.06 -8.65
CA GLY A 60 -0.34 0.81 -8.01
C GLY A 60 0.00 -0.30 -9.01
N ALA A 61 0.25 -1.49 -8.45
CA ALA A 61 0.40 -2.71 -9.23
C ALA A 61 -0.91 -3.08 -9.96
N ASP A 62 -0.82 -3.93 -10.99
CA ASP A 62 -1.97 -4.43 -11.77
C ASP A 62 -2.92 -3.35 -12.31
N ASN A 63 -2.38 -2.18 -12.67
CA ASN A 63 -3.17 -1.02 -13.15
C ASN A 63 -4.23 -0.51 -12.16
N LYS A 64 -4.03 -0.74 -10.85
CA LYS A 64 -4.85 -0.14 -9.81
C LYS A 64 -4.40 1.29 -9.55
N LEU A 65 -5.35 2.14 -9.16
CA LEU A 65 -5.10 3.50 -8.67
C LEU A 65 -5.30 3.55 -7.15
#